data_AF-A0A558A8W9-F1
#
_entry.id   AF-A0A558A8W9-F1
#
_cell.length_a   1.000
_cell.length_b   1.000
_cell.length_c   1.000
_cell.angle_alpha   90.00
_cell.angle_beta   90.00
_cell.angle_gamma   90.00
#
_symmetry.space_group_name_H-M   'P 1'
#
loop_
_entity.id
_entity.type
_entity.pdbx_description
1 polymer ?
#
loop_
_entity_poly.entity_id
_entity_poly.type
_entity_poly.pdbx_seq_one_letter_code
_entity_poly.pdbx_strand_id
1 'polypeptide(L)'
;MNEPRSAASTGNDFPYKAKTVCYIEVGKDGKVTQGGGRESYDRALAGECQLYAVWPGEWRSDLFIIDDLDEYARALGLIHDVERTGLVEHEHEVRWEISPYERNPGASYILIKVWLDCGCAIRDIRSFADHMRKQRGWDIATGGGWGGSRGDDPRAAEYSMRARRKSLTT
;
A
#
# COMPACT_ATOMS: atom_id res chain seq x y z
N MET A 1 -36.42 0.44 -13.27
CA MET A 1 -34.96 0.63 -13.20
C MET A 1 -34.51 -0.12 -11.96
N ASN A 2 -33.60 -1.09 -12.06
CA ASN A 2 -33.10 -1.78 -10.86
C ASN A 2 -32.17 -0.83 -10.11
N GLU A 3 -32.34 -0.73 -8.80
CA GLU A 3 -31.44 0.05 -7.94
C GLU A 3 -30.05 -0.61 -7.90
N PRO A 4 -28.97 0.18 -7.86
CA PRO A 4 -27.62 -0.35 -7.74
C PRO A 4 -27.44 -1.08 -6.40
N ARG A 5 -26.73 -2.21 -6.41
CA ARG A 5 -26.50 -3.05 -5.23
C ARG A 5 -25.37 -2.47 -4.39
N SER A 6 -25.41 -2.62 -3.06
CA SER A 6 -24.29 -2.21 -2.20
C SER A 6 -23.09 -3.16 -2.36
N ALA A 7 -21.90 -2.61 -2.59
CA ALA A 7 -20.66 -3.38 -2.63
C ALA A 7 -20.35 -3.96 -1.24
N ALA A 8 -20.47 -3.15 -0.18
CA ALA A 8 -20.21 -3.57 1.20
C ALA A 8 -21.18 -4.68 1.67
N SER A 9 -22.44 -4.62 1.25
CA SER A 9 -23.45 -5.64 1.56
C SER A 9 -23.23 -6.96 0.81
N THR A 10 -22.35 -6.95 -0.20
CA THR A 10 -21.87 -8.18 -0.85
C THR A 10 -20.78 -8.87 0.01
N GLY A 11 -20.33 -8.23 1.10
CA GLY A 11 -19.31 -8.72 2.01
C GLY A 11 -17.92 -8.79 1.36
N ASN A 12 -17.05 -9.64 1.90
CA ASN A 12 -15.69 -9.88 1.38
C ASN A 12 -15.64 -10.46 -0.06
N ASP A 13 -16.79 -10.72 -0.68
CA ASP A 13 -16.88 -11.33 -2.01
C ASP A 13 -16.84 -10.31 -3.15
N PHE A 14 -16.99 -9.01 -2.90
CA PHE A 14 -16.88 -8.03 -3.99
C PHE A 14 -15.43 -7.97 -4.51
N PRO A 15 -15.17 -8.31 -5.79
CA PRO A 15 -13.80 -8.51 -6.26
C PRO A 15 -13.17 -7.20 -6.70
N TYR A 16 -12.91 -6.30 -5.76
CA TYR A 16 -12.38 -4.96 -6.01
C TYR A 16 -11.13 -4.92 -6.92
N LYS A 17 -10.31 -5.97 -6.89
CA LYS A 17 -9.06 -6.08 -7.68
C LYS A 17 -9.21 -6.84 -9.01
N ALA A 18 -10.39 -7.38 -9.32
CA ALA A 18 -10.56 -8.16 -10.53
C ALA A 18 -10.45 -7.25 -11.76
N LYS A 19 -9.68 -7.71 -12.76
CA LYS A 19 -9.48 -6.99 -14.04
C LYS A 19 -10.78 -6.77 -14.81
N THR A 20 -11.81 -7.51 -14.47
CA THR A 20 -13.14 -7.45 -15.09
C THR A 20 -14.04 -6.42 -14.43
N VAL A 21 -13.67 -5.87 -13.26
CA VAL A 21 -14.44 -4.82 -12.59
C VAL A 21 -14.10 -3.46 -13.22
N CYS A 22 -15.14 -2.76 -13.67
CA CYS A 22 -15.01 -1.41 -14.20
C CYS A 22 -15.57 -0.40 -13.20
N TYR A 23 -14.73 0.55 -12.78
CA TYR A 23 -15.14 1.62 -11.88
C TYR A 23 -15.65 2.84 -12.63
N ILE A 24 -16.70 3.45 -12.10
CA ILE A 24 -17.37 4.61 -12.65
C ILE A 24 -17.53 5.62 -11.51
N GLU A 25 -17.26 6.89 -11.78
CA GLU A 25 -17.66 7.97 -10.89
C GLU A 25 -18.79 8.77 -11.54
N VAL A 26 -19.73 9.22 -10.72
CA VAL A 26 -20.83 10.08 -11.14
C VAL A 26 -20.77 11.35 -10.32
N GLY A 27 -20.48 12.48 -10.99
CA GLY A 27 -20.44 13.80 -10.35
C GLY A 27 -21.84 14.28 -9.97
N LYS A 28 -21.91 15.28 -9.08
CA LYS A 28 -23.19 15.94 -8.71
C LYS A 28 -23.93 16.57 -9.89
N ASP A 29 -23.20 16.93 -10.93
CA ASP A 29 -23.73 17.43 -12.20
C ASP A 29 -24.32 16.32 -13.10
N GLY A 30 -24.27 15.06 -12.65
CA GLY A 30 -24.68 13.89 -13.42
C GLY A 30 -23.66 13.45 -14.47
N LYS A 31 -22.48 14.07 -14.51
CA LYS A 31 -21.41 13.67 -15.43
C LYS A 31 -20.84 12.32 -15.02
N VAL A 32 -20.77 11.41 -15.97
CA VAL A 32 -20.24 10.06 -15.79
C VAL A 32 -18.83 10.02 -16.34
N THR A 33 -17.87 9.64 -15.50
CA THR A 33 -16.45 9.48 -15.86
C THR A 33 -15.91 8.14 -15.35
N GLN A 34 -14.78 7.71 -15.90
CA GLN A 34 -14.12 6.49 -15.43
C GLN A 34 -13.52 6.73 -14.04
N GLY A 35 -13.83 5.84 -13.09
CA GLY A 35 -13.28 5.85 -11.74
C GLY A 35 -12.10 4.87 -11.58
N GLY A 36 -11.70 4.57 -10.33
CA GLY A 36 -10.73 3.51 -10.03
C GLY A 36 -9.36 3.98 -9.55
N GLY A 37 -9.16 5.29 -9.37
CA GLY A 37 -7.88 5.87 -8.95
C GLY A 37 -7.98 6.70 -7.66
N ARG A 38 -6.81 7.17 -7.19
CA ARG A 38 -6.71 7.99 -5.98
C ARG A 38 -7.53 9.28 -6.09
N GLU A 39 -7.53 9.94 -7.25
CA GLU A 39 -8.31 11.16 -7.43
C GLU A 39 -9.82 10.93 -7.33
N SER A 40 -10.33 9.82 -7.87
CA SER A 40 -11.74 9.44 -7.76
C SER A 40 -12.12 9.13 -6.31
N TYR A 41 -11.22 8.50 -5.55
CA TYR A 41 -11.38 8.30 -4.12
C TYR A 41 -11.43 9.63 -3.36
N ASP A 42 -10.48 10.53 -3.61
CA ASP A 42 -10.41 11.83 -2.92
C ASP A 42 -11.66 12.68 -3.21
N ARG A 43 -12.16 12.69 -4.45
CA ARG A 43 -13.43 13.35 -4.83
C ARG A 43 -14.65 12.72 -4.16
N ALA A 44 -14.69 11.39 -4.08
CA ALA A 44 -15.78 10.69 -3.40
C ALA A 44 -15.77 10.96 -1.90
N LEU A 45 -14.59 11.03 -1.29
CA LEU A 45 -14.41 11.39 0.12
C LEU A 45 -14.85 12.83 0.41
N ALA A 46 -14.55 13.76 -0.49
CA ALA A 46 -15.05 15.14 -0.45
C ALA A 46 -16.55 15.26 -0.75
N GLY A 47 -17.20 14.14 -1.09
CA GLY A 47 -18.61 14.08 -1.46
C GLY A 47 -18.93 14.82 -2.76
N GLU A 48 -17.96 14.95 -3.68
CA GLU A 48 -18.12 15.60 -4.99
C GLU A 48 -18.68 14.65 -6.05
N CYS A 49 -18.44 13.34 -5.88
CA CYS A 49 -18.95 12.29 -6.73
C CYS A 49 -19.40 11.07 -5.93
N GLN A 50 -20.19 10.21 -6.57
CA GLN A 50 -20.53 8.87 -6.10
C GLN A 50 -19.78 7.83 -6.94
N LEU A 51 -19.13 6.87 -6.27
CA LEU A 51 -18.45 5.77 -6.93
C LEU A 51 -19.37 4.57 -7.12
N TYR A 52 -19.24 3.96 -8.30
CA TYR A 52 -19.89 2.73 -8.68
C TYR A 52 -18.88 1.75 -9.29
N ALA A 53 -19.21 0.47 -9.27
CA ALA A 53 -18.48 -0.56 -9.95
C ALA A 53 -19.42 -1.47 -10.73
N VAL A 54 -19.05 -1.77 -11.96
CA VAL A 54 -19.71 -2.80 -12.77
C VAL A 54 -18.89 -4.06 -12.62
N TRP A 55 -19.51 -5.09 -12.03
CA TRP A 55 -18.91 -6.41 -11.96
C TRP A 55 -19.66 -7.36 -12.91
N PRO A 56 -19.01 -7.87 -13.97
CA PRO A 56 -19.57 -8.94 -14.78
C PRO A 56 -19.52 -10.22 -13.95
N GLY A 57 -20.67 -10.59 -13.37
CA GLY A 57 -20.87 -11.93 -12.82
C GLY A 57 -20.89 -12.97 -13.95
N GLU A 58 -21.08 -14.24 -13.60
CA GLU A 58 -21.07 -15.34 -14.59
C GLU A 58 -22.18 -15.24 -15.65
N TRP A 59 -23.31 -14.58 -15.33
CA TRP A 59 -24.51 -14.56 -16.17
C TRP A 59 -25.02 -13.15 -16.53
N ARG A 60 -24.64 -12.12 -15.76
CA ARG A 60 -25.02 -10.73 -16.00
C ARG A 60 -24.05 -9.77 -15.33
N SER A 61 -23.98 -8.55 -15.86
CA SER A 61 -23.29 -7.44 -15.21
C SER A 61 -24.23 -6.75 -14.24
N ASP A 62 -23.86 -6.72 -12.96
CA ASP A 62 -24.56 -5.95 -11.93
C ASP A 62 -23.80 -4.64 -11.67
N LEU A 63 -24.55 -3.57 -11.42
CA LEU A 63 -24.01 -2.28 -10.99
C LEU A 63 -24.03 -2.22 -9.47
N PHE A 64 -22.88 -1.91 -8.88
CA PHE A 64 -22.70 -1.78 -7.46
C PHE A 64 -22.38 -0.33 -7.09
N ILE A 65 -22.98 0.17 -6.02
CA ILE A 65 -22.55 1.40 -5.36
C ILE A 65 -21.38 1.06 -4.43
N ILE A 66 -20.32 1.87 -4.50
CA ILE A 66 -19.22 1.79 -3.55
C ILE A 66 -19.61 2.65 -2.35
N ASP A 67 -20.18 1.99 -1.34
CA ASP A 67 -20.70 2.60 -0.12
C ASP A 67 -19.74 2.50 1.08
N ASP A 68 -18.75 1.61 1.03
CA ASP A 68 -17.59 1.58 1.93
C ASP A 68 -16.33 2.07 1.19
N LEU A 69 -16.06 3.37 1.30
CA LEU A 69 -14.89 4.00 0.68
C LEU A 69 -13.57 3.52 1.30
N ASP A 70 -13.57 3.10 2.58
CA ASP A 70 -12.39 2.61 3.27
C ASP A 70 -12.01 1.20 2.80
N GLU A 71 -12.99 0.32 2.60
CA GLU A 71 -12.79 -0.99 1.99
C GLU A 71 -12.31 -0.87 0.55
N TYR A 72 -12.96 -0.01 -0.25
CA TYR A 72 -12.55 0.28 -1.62
C TYR A 72 -11.09 0.75 -1.69
N ALA A 73 -10.72 1.71 -0.83
CA ALA A 73 -9.38 2.26 -0.83
C ALA A 73 -8.35 1.27 -0.30
N ARG A 74 -8.66 0.48 0.72
CA ARG A 74 -7.79 -0.63 1.17
C ARG A 74 -7.60 -1.67 0.08
N ALA A 75 -8.68 -2.05 -0.60
CA ALA A 75 -8.65 -3.05 -1.65
C ALA A 75 -7.87 -2.56 -2.88
N LEU A 76 -7.97 -1.30 -3.26
CA LEU A 76 -7.18 -0.74 -4.35
C LEU A 76 -5.79 -0.24 -3.92
N GLY A 77 -5.45 -0.33 -2.63
CA GLY A 77 -4.18 0.17 -2.09
C GLY A 77 -4.05 1.69 -2.17
N LEU A 78 -5.18 2.41 -2.17
CA LEU A 78 -5.26 3.86 -2.21
C LEU A 78 -4.98 4.50 -0.85
N ILE A 79 -5.36 3.87 0.27
CA ILE A 79 -4.97 4.31 1.62
C ILE A 79 -3.82 3.42 2.12
N HIS A 80 -2.85 4.05 2.78
CA HIS A 80 -1.78 3.36 3.45
C HIS A 80 -2.29 2.61 4.68
N ASP A 81 -2.35 1.29 4.59
CA ASP A 81 -2.79 0.41 5.66
C ASP A 81 -1.65 0.20 6.68
N VAL A 82 -1.71 0.97 7.78
CA VAL A 82 -0.74 0.89 8.88
C VAL A 82 -0.78 -0.47 9.57
N GLU A 83 -1.93 -1.13 9.67
CA GLU A 83 -2.03 -2.45 10.31
C GLU A 83 -1.31 -3.51 9.48
N ARG A 84 -1.53 -3.49 8.16
CA ARG A 84 -0.88 -4.42 7.23
C ARG A 84 0.62 -4.15 7.08
N THR A 85 1.01 -2.89 6.96
CA THR A 85 2.41 -2.51 6.66
C THR A 85 3.27 -2.34 7.90
N GLY A 86 2.65 -2.00 9.03
CA GLY A 86 3.29 -1.59 10.28
C GLY A 86 3.95 -0.20 10.22
N LEU A 87 3.83 0.50 9.10
CA LEU A 87 4.46 1.80 8.86
C LEU A 87 3.38 2.87 8.94
N VAL A 88 3.67 4.02 9.54
CA VAL A 88 2.80 5.21 9.45
C VAL A 88 3.33 6.09 8.31
N GLU A 89 2.46 6.90 7.69
CA GLU A 89 2.87 7.92 6.72
C GLU A 89 3.54 9.11 7.44
N HIS A 90 4.85 9.01 7.63
CA HIS A 90 5.69 10.10 8.10
C HIS A 90 7.16 9.86 7.69
N GLU A 91 8.03 10.84 7.92
CA GLU A 91 9.47 10.66 7.77
C GLU A 91 10.01 9.74 8.88
N HIS A 92 10.60 8.61 8.48
CA HIS A 92 11.09 7.62 9.44
C HIS A 92 12.46 8.01 9.98
N GLU A 93 12.56 8.00 11.31
CA GLU A 93 13.84 8.04 12.00
C GLU A 93 14.48 6.66 11.90
N VAL A 94 15.42 6.52 10.96
CA VAL A 94 16.03 5.24 10.59
C VAL A 94 17.50 5.24 10.97
N ARG A 95 17.86 4.30 11.83
CA ARG A 95 19.25 3.95 12.12
C ARG A 95 19.60 2.68 11.35
N TRP A 96 20.81 2.62 10.80
CA TRP A 96 21.27 1.46 10.04
C TRP A 96 22.77 1.26 10.17
N GLU A 97 23.21 0.02 9.92
CA GLU A 97 24.63 -0.32 9.79
C GLU A 97 24.84 -1.43 8.75
N ILE A 98 26.07 -1.57 8.25
CA ILE A 98 26.43 -2.73 7.44
C ILE A 98 26.41 -3.96 8.34
N SER A 99 25.71 -5.01 7.91
CA SER A 99 25.63 -6.24 8.68
C SER A 99 27.03 -6.86 8.86
N PRO A 100 27.38 -7.35 10.06
CA PRO A 100 28.65 -8.05 10.28
C PRO A 100 28.76 -9.34 9.45
N TYR A 101 27.65 -9.83 8.90
CA TYR A 101 27.61 -10.99 8.00
C TYR A 101 27.79 -10.62 6.53
N GLU A 102 27.94 -9.34 6.17
CA GLU A 102 28.28 -8.93 4.81
C GLU A 102 29.74 -9.28 4.52
N ARG A 103 29.95 -10.22 3.59
CA ARG A 103 31.28 -10.78 3.26
C ARG A 103 31.86 -10.24 1.97
N ASN A 104 31.07 -9.55 1.15
CA ASN A 104 31.50 -9.08 -0.16
C ASN A 104 31.52 -7.55 -0.25
N PRO A 105 32.68 -6.91 -0.02
CA PRO A 105 32.80 -5.46 -0.11
C PRO A 105 32.59 -4.91 -1.54
N GLY A 106 32.73 -5.75 -2.58
CA GLY A 106 32.52 -5.37 -3.97
C GLY A 106 31.09 -5.50 -4.47
N ALA A 107 30.18 -6.08 -3.67
CA ALA A 107 28.78 -6.26 -4.08
C ALA A 107 28.04 -4.92 -4.20
N SER A 108 27.23 -4.80 -5.27
CA SER A 108 26.40 -3.62 -5.53
C SER A 108 25.25 -3.48 -4.54
N TYR A 109 24.70 -4.61 -4.09
CA TYR A 109 23.78 -4.70 -2.97
C TYR A 109 24.50 -5.31 -1.78
N ILE A 110 24.33 -4.71 -0.60
CA ILE A 110 24.92 -5.16 0.65
C ILE A 110 23.83 -5.47 1.68
N LEU A 111 24.11 -6.43 2.57
CA LEU A 111 23.28 -6.72 3.71
C LEU A 111 23.48 -5.64 4.78
N ILE A 112 22.38 -5.01 5.19
CA ILE A 112 22.33 -4.00 6.25
C ILE A 112 21.41 -4.47 7.37
N LYS A 113 21.63 -3.92 8.56
CA LYS A 113 20.69 -3.94 9.67
C LYS A 113 20.03 -2.56 9.79
N VAL A 114 18.74 -2.55 10.11
CA VAL A 114 17.89 -1.36 10.15
C VAL A 114 17.04 -1.39 11.42
N TRP A 115 16.93 -0.24 12.06
CA TRP A 115 16.05 0.02 13.21
C TRP A 115 15.19 1.25 12.91
N LEU A 116 13.94 1.24 13.38
CA LEU A 116 13.01 2.34 13.26
C LEU A 116 12.80 2.98 14.64
N ASP A 117 13.58 4.02 14.93
CA ASP A 117 13.55 4.69 16.23
C ASP A 117 12.22 5.46 16.43
N CYS A 118 11.49 5.71 15.35
CA CYS A 118 10.12 6.21 15.37
C CYS A 118 9.08 5.24 15.95
N GLY A 119 9.43 3.96 16.17
CA GLY A 119 8.53 2.93 16.71
C GLY A 119 7.62 2.25 15.67
N CYS A 120 7.76 2.60 14.39
CA CYS A 120 7.12 1.85 13.31
C CYS A 120 7.70 0.43 13.20
N ALA A 121 6.93 -0.47 12.59
CA ALA A 121 7.35 -1.83 12.33
C ALA A 121 7.33 -2.13 10.83
N ILE A 122 8.33 -2.85 10.34
CA ILE A 122 8.34 -3.32 8.95
C ILE A 122 7.63 -4.67 8.88
N ARG A 123 6.38 -4.66 8.42
CA ARG A 123 5.62 -5.89 8.08
C ARG A 123 5.57 -6.13 6.57
N ASP A 124 5.74 -5.07 5.79
CA ASP A 124 5.79 -5.11 4.33
C ASP A 124 7.06 -4.41 3.81
N ILE A 125 7.98 -5.19 3.25
CA ILE A 125 9.27 -4.68 2.75
C ILE A 125 9.11 -3.77 1.53
N ARG A 126 8.05 -3.92 0.72
CA ARG A 126 7.82 -3.09 -0.46
C ARG A 126 7.37 -1.70 -0.03
N SER A 127 6.43 -1.62 0.90
CA SER A 127 6.01 -0.36 1.52
C SER A 127 7.20 0.34 2.19
N PHE A 128 8.04 -0.39 2.92
CA PHE A 128 9.26 0.20 3.49
C PHE A 128 10.22 0.72 2.42
N ALA A 129 10.49 -0.07 1.38
CA ALA A 129 11.35 0.32 0.27
C ALA A 129 10.84 1.59 -0.43
N ASP A 130 9.53 1.73 -0.62
CA ASP A 130 8.93 2.91 -1.23
C ASP A 130 9.07 4.15 -0.34
N HIS A 131 8.87 4.02 0.98
CA HIS A 131 9.13 5.12 1.93
C HIS A 131 10.61 5.53 1.88
N MET A 132 11.54 4.59 1.92
CA MET A 132 12.98 4.89 1.93
C MET A 132 13.47 5.47 0.60
N ARG A 133 12.90 5.04 -0.53
CA ARG A 133 13.16 5.65 -1.83
C ARG A 133 12.72 7.11 -1.87
N LYS A 134 11.51 7.41 -1.35
CA LYS A 134 10.97 8.78 -1.31
C LYS A 134 11.71 9.68 -0.33
N GLN A 135 12.05 9.17 0.86
CA GLN A 135 12.62 9.95 1.96
C GLN A 135 14.14 10.14 1.83
N ARG A 136 14.87 9.10 1.42
CA ARG A 136 16.34 9.06 1.47
C ARG A 136 16.99 8.70 0.13
N GLY A 137 16.21 8.43 -0.91
CA GLY A 137 16.73 7.95 -2.20
C GLY A 137 17.30 6.53 -2.14
N TRP A 138 16.99 5.77 -1.08
CA TRP A 138 17.51 4.42 -0.88
C TRP A 138 16.87 3.44 -1.87
N ASP A 139 17.64 2.42 -2.25
CA ASP A 139 17.19 1.35 -3.13
C ASP A 139 17.28 0.01 -2.41
N ILE A 140 16.16 -0.38 -1.79
CA ILE A 140 16.01 -1.60 -0.98
C ILE A 140 15.52 -2.75 -1.85
N ALA A 141 16.15 -3.93 -1.71
CA ALA A 141 15.72 -5.14 -2.39
C ALA A 141 14.43 -5.71 -1.76
N THR A 142 13.43 -6.02 -2.58
CA THR A 142 12.11 -6.50 -2.15
C THR A 142 11.84 -7.98 -2.50
N GLY A 143 12.72 -8.61 -3.28
CA GLY A 143 12.54 -9.97 -3.80
C GLY A 143 12.95 -11.12 -2.87
N GLY A 144 13.65 -10.82 -1.76
CA GLY A 144 14.13 -11.83 -0.80
C GLY A 144 15.30 -11.32 0.06
N GLY A 145 15.66 -12.07 1.10
CA GLY A 145 16.79 -11.74 1.98
C GLY A 145 16.50 -10.60 2.97
N TRP A 146 15.24 -10.45 3.37
CA TRP A 146 14.86 -9.62 4.51
C TRP A 146 14.29 -10.49 5.64
N GLY A 147 14.48 -10.06 6.87
CA GLY A 147 13.97 -10.73 8.06
C GLY A 147 14.07 -9.79 9.25
N GLY A 148 13.16 -9.93 10.20
CA GLY A 148 13.13 -9.11 11.39
C GLY A 148 13.17 -9.97 12.64
N SER A 149 13.84 -9.47 13.68
CA SER A 149 13.63 -9.92 15.05
C SER A 149 12.90 -8.83 15.81
N ARG A 150 11.82 -9.18 16.48
CA ARG A 150 10.98 -8.24 17.22
C ARG A 150 10.98 -8.64 18.69
N GLY A 151 11.43 -7.75 19.56
CA GLY A 151 11.17 -7.81 20.99
C GLY A 151 9.88 -7.09 21.35
N ASP A 152 9.56 -7.02 22.64
CA ASP A 152 8.35 -6.32 23.12
C ASP A 152 8.38 -4.81 22.80
N ASP A 153 9.57 -4.21 22.73
CA ASP A 153 9.77 -2.82 22.31
C ASP A 153 9.89 -2.73 20.77
N PRO A 154 8.95 -2.02 20.09
CA PRO A 154 9.01 -1.79 18.65
C PRO A 154 10.27 -1.05 18.19
N ARG A 155 10.85 -0.17 19.03
CA ARG A 155 12.07 0.58 18.70
C ARG A 155 13.33 -0.28 18.77
N ALA A 156 13.27 -1.37 19.53
CA ALA A 156 14.36 -2.34 19.60
C ALA A 156 14.33 -3.37 18.44
N ALA A 157 13.29 -3.34 17.58
CA ALA A 157 13.16 -4.28 16.48
C ALA A 157 14.32 -4.11 15.47
N GLU A 158 15.04 -5.20 15.21
CA GLU A 158 16.12 -5.25 14.23
C GLU A 158 15.62 -5.89 12.95
N TYR A 159 15.81 -5.20 11.83
CA TYR A 159 15.50 -5.72 10.49
C TYR A 159 16.78 -5.89 9.68
N SER A 160 16.98 -7.09 9.16
CA SER A 160 18.01 -7.37 8.15
C SER A 160 17.39 -7.25 6.76
N MET A 161 18.09 -6.62 5.82
CA MET A 161 17.67 -6.49 4.43
C MET A 161 18.85 -6.15 3.51
N ARG A 162 18.67 -6.29 2.19
CA ARG A 162 19.67 -5.84 1.23
C ARG A 162 19.33 -4.48 0.64
N ALA A 163 20.34 -3.63 0.52
CA ALA A 163 20.21 -2.28 -0.06
C ALA A 163 21.34 -2.01 -1.05
N ARG A 164 21.08 -1.21 -2.08
CA ARG A 164 22.11 -0.81 -3.04
C ARG A 164 23.12 0.08 -2.33
N ARG A 165 24.38 -0.35 -2.26
CA ARG A 165 25.46 0.33 -1.51
C ARG A 165 25.53 1.83 -1.79
N LYS A 166 25.47 2.21 -3.08
CA LYS A 166 25.54 3.61 -3.52
C LYS A 166 24.34 4.47 -3.11
N SER A 167 23.22 3.86 -2.76
CA SER A 167 22.01 4.58 -2.35
C SER A 167 21.99 4.94 -0.86
N LEU A 168 22.89 4.36 -0.05
CA LEU A 168 22.93 4.56 1.40
C LEU A 168 23.83 5.73 1.85
N THR A 169 24.59 6.32 0.92
CA THR A 169 25.64 7.32 1.17
C THR A 169 25.19 8.77 0.95
N THR A 170 23.88 9.04 0.97
CA THR A 170 23.37 10.41 0.82
C THR A 170 23.46 11.18 2.14
#